data_AF-A0A813S950-F1
#
_entry.id   AF-A0A813S950-F1
#
_cell.length_a   1.000
_cell.length_b   1.000
_cell.length_c   1.000
_cell.angle_alpha   90.00
_cell.angle_beta   90.00
_cell.angle_gamma   90.00
#
_symmetry.space_group_name_H-M   'P 1'
#
loop_
_entity.id
_entity.type
_entity.pdbx_description
1 polymer ?
#
loop_
_entity_poly.entity_id
_entity_poly.type
_entity_poly.pdbx_seq_one_letter_code
_entity_poly.pdbx_strand_id
1 'polypeptide(L)'
;MDTICSDPAASRIYTCILVVLIPSLVTILLNAFIFHHIRSSSRRIQPQAIDTLTNNNANQQMKFSSREVALLKQMIFVFAVFIGGWGPIYFVRIINQYVDVHTVIYACSVLLCETALLSVVVHLFIHNHDLRHYLSNKIQHGWRVEHTRLEREAWVR
;
A
#
# COMPACT_ATOMS: atom_id res chain seq x y z
N MET A 1 -16.65 -28.28 -30.18
CA MET A 1 -17.29 -27.40 -29.18
C MET A 1 -16.21 -26.42 -28.70
N ASP A 2 -15.49 -25.77 -29.64
CA ASP A 2 -14.12 -25.28 -29.41
C ASP A 2 -13.80 -23.94 -30.11
N THR A 3 -14.80 -23.12 -30.41
CA THR A 3 -14.59 -21.81 -31.05
C THR A 3 -14.54 -20.64 -30.06
N ILE A 4 -14.77 -20.87 -28.77
CA ILE A 4 -14.78 -19.82 -27.74
C ILE A 4 -13.37 -19.57 -27.15
N CYS A 5 -12.40 -20.46 -27.40
CA CYS A 5 -11.07 -20.38 -26.78
C CYS A 5 -10.01 -19.56 -27.55
N SER A 6 -10.31 -18.97 -28.70
CA SER A 6 -9.31 -18.26 -29.53
C SER A 6 -9.62 -16.78 -29.78
N ASP A 7 -10.51 -16.18 -28.99
CA ASP A 7 -10.76 -14.75 -29.12
C ASP A 7 -9.81 -13.97 -28.18
N PRO A 8 -8.82 -13.23 -28.72
CA PRO A 8 -7.89 -12.44 -27.90
C PRO A 8 -8.59 -11.35 -27.08
N ALA A 9 -9.85 -11.02 -27.40
CA ALA A 9 -10.69 -10.16 -26.58
C ALA A 9 -11.12 -10.84 -25.27
N ALA A 10 -11.51 -12.12 -25.33
CA ALA A 10 -11.97 -12.86 -24.15
C ALA A 10 -10.84 -13.04 -23.13
N SER A 11 -9.62 -13.40 -23.57
CA SER A 11 -8.46 -13.55 -22.69
C SER A 11 -8.08 -12.25 -21.95
N ARG A 12 -8.24 -11.09 -22.61
CA ARG A 12 -8.01 -9.77 -21.99
C ARG A 12 -9.04 -9.46 -20.90
N ILE A 13 -10.30 -9.80 -21.14
CA ILE A 13 -11.38 -9.62 -20.16
C ILE A 13 -11.15 -10.53 -18.94
N TYR A 14 -10.83 -11.80 -19.15
CA TYR A 14 -10.51 -12.72 -18.05
C TYR A 14 -9.31 -12.26 -17.23
N THR A 15 -8.27 -11.74 -17.89
CA THR A 15 -7.09 -11.19 -17.20
C THR A 15 -7.47 -9.98 -16.34
N CYS A 16 -8.32 -9.08 -16.84
CA CYS A 16 -8.83 -7.95 -16.06
C CYS A 16 -9.62 -8.40 -14.82
N ILE A 17 -10.52 -9.38 -15.01
CA ILE A 17 -11.34 -9.92 -13.92
C ILE A 17 -10.46 -10.58 -12.84
N LEU A 18 -9.52 -11.45 -13.25
CA LEU A 18 -8.71 -12.23 -12.33
C LEU A 18 -7.63 -11.39 -11.63
N VAL A 19 -6.98 -10.46 -12.34
CA VAL A 19 -5.82 -9.72 -11.82
C VAL A 19 -6.22 -8.43 -11.10
N VAL A 20 -7.39 -7.88 -11.41
CA VAL A 20 -7.82 -6.57 -10.88
C VAL A 20 -9.08 -6.71 -10.05
N LEU A 21 -10.12 -7.32 -10.63
CA LEU A 21 -11.46 -7.29 -10.07
C LEU A 21 -11.57 -8.20 -8.84
N ILE A 22 -11.02 -9.41 -8.90
CA ILE A 22 -10.99 -10.33 -7.76
C ILE A 22 -10.14 -9.78 -6.60
N PRO A 23 -8.85 -9.38 -6.79
CA PRO A 23 -8.04 -8.85 -5.70
C PRO A 23 -8.65 -7.58 -5.11
N SER A 24 -9.26 -6.74 -5.95
CA SER A 24 -9.87 -5.51 -5.45
C SER A 24 -11.13 -5.77 -4.62
N LEU A 25 -12.02 -6.65 -5.07
CA LEU A 25 -13.21 -7.04 -4.29
C LEU A 25 -12.82 -7.69 -2.96
N VAL A 26 -11.85 -8.60 -2.97
CA VAL A 26 -11.36 -9.24 -1.74
C VAL A 26 -10.80 -8.18 -0.78
N THR A 27 -10.03 -7.20 -1.29
CA THR A 27 -9.47 -6.11 -0.48
C THR A 27 -10.55 -5.19 0.07
N ILE A 28 -11.57 -4.83 -0.72
CA ILE A 28 -12.72 -4.03 -0.25
C ILE A 28 -13.47 -4.78 0.85
N LEU A 29 -13.76 -6.07 0.63
CA LEU A 29 -14.47 -6.89 1.61
C LEU A 29 -13.68 -6.99 2.91
N LEU A 30 -12.38 -7.27 2.85
CA LEU A 30 -11.50 -7.31 4.02
C LEU A 30 -11.49 -5.96 4.75
N ASN A 31 -11.33 -4.85 4.03
CA ASN A 31 -11.36 -3.51 4.61
C ASN A 31 -12.72 -3.19 5.26
N ALA A 32 -13.84 -3.60 4.64
CA ALA A 32 -15.18 -3.45 5.18
C ALA A 32 -15.40 -4.31 6.43
N PHE A 33 -14.91 -5.55 6.45
CA PHE A 33 -14.95 -6.43 7.62
C PHE A 33 -14.12 -5.86 8.77
N ILE A 34 -12.91 -5.37 8.52
CA ILE A 34 -12.06 -4.73 9.53
C ILE A 34 -12.74 -3.47 10.07
N PHE A 35 -13.27 -2.61 9.19
CA PHE A 35 -14.00 -1.41 9.61
C PHE A 35 -15.23 -1.74 10.45
N HIS A 36 -16.01 -2.75 10.04
CA HIS A 36 -17.17 -3.20 10.79
C HIS A 36 -16.77 -3.78 12.15
N HIS A 37 -15.68 -4.55 12.21
CA HIS A 37 -15.14 -5.10 13.45
C HIS A 37 -14.68 -4.01 14.42
N ILE A 38 -13.94 -3.01 13.94
CA ILE A 38 -13.50 -1.85 14.73
C ILE A 38 -14.72 -1.05 15.21
N ARG A 39 -15.70 -0.78 14.35
CA ARG A 39 -16.91 -0.05 14.71
C ARG A 39 -17.76 -0.79 15.74
N SER A 40 -17.89 -2.11 15.60
CA SER A 40 -18.59 -2.98 16.57
C SER A 40 -17.86 -3.03 17.91
N SER A 41 -16.53 -3.10 17.88
CA SER A 41 -15.67 -3.09 19.09
C SER A 41 -15.70 -1.74 19.80
N SER A 42 -15.68 -0.63 19.05
CA SER A 42 -15.74 0.73 19.60
C SER A 42 -17.11 1.03 20.21
N ARG A 43 -18.20 0.42 19.70
CA ARG A 43 -19.56 0.60 20.23
C ARG A 43 -19.80 -0.15 21.55
N ARG A 44 -18.96 -1.13 21.90
CA ARG A 44 -19.04 -1.86 23.18
C ARG A 44 -18.34 -1.18 24.36
N ILE A 45 -17.58 -0.08 24.15
CA ILE A 45 -16.67 0.48 25.18
C ILE A 45 -17.14 1.85 25.72
N GLN A 46 -18.23 2.44 25.21
CA GLN A 46 -18.89 3.59 25.86
C GLN A 46 -20.28 3.15 26.36
N PRO A 47 -20.54 3.03 27.68
CA PRO A 47 -19.85 3.64 28.84
C PRO A 47 -19.44 2.61 29.93
N GLN A 48 -18.15 2.33 30.09
CA GLN A 48 -17.61 1.81 31.37
C GLN A 48 -16.45 2.67 31.88
N ALA A 49 -16.30 3.90 31.38
CA ALA A 49 -15.25 4.83 31.76
C ALA A 49 -15.55 5.63 33.05
N ILE A 50 -16.56 5.23 33.86
CA ILE A 50 -16.88 5.97 35.10
C ILE A 50 -16.48 5.22 36.37
N ASP A 51 -16.43 3.89 36.38
CA ASP A 51 -16.18 3.18 37.64
C ASP A 51 -14.85 2.41 37.66
N THR A 52 -13.90 3.03 38.35
CA THR A 52 -12.98 2.39 39.30
C THR A 52 -11.82 1.49 38.75
N LEU A 53 -10.59 1.93 39.08
CA LEU A 53 -9.49 1.09 39.57
C LEU A 53 -8.59 0.27 38.62
N THR A 54 -8.57 0.44 37.29
CA THR A 54 -7.63 -0.32 36.43
C THR A 54 -6.81 0.56 35.47
N ASN A 55 -5.83 1.29 36.03
CA ASN A 55 -5.04 2.32 35.33
C ASN A 55 -3.96 1.80 34.36
N ASN A 56 -3.69 0.48 34.31
CA ASN A 56 -2.61 -0.06 33.45
C ASN A 56 -3.10 -0.79 32.18
N ASN A 57 -4.31 -1.35 32.18
CA ASN A 57 -4.83 -2.12 31.03
C ASN A 57 -5.60 -1.24 30.03
N ALA A 58 -6.19 -0.12 30.47
CA ALA A 58 -6.89 0.82 29.60
C ALA A 58 -5.96 1.43 28.53
N ASN A 59 -4.70 1.71 28.90
CA ASN A 59 -3.68 2.23 27.99
C ASN A 59 -3.24 1.21 26.91
N GLN A 60 -3.28 -0.09 27.21
CA GLN A 60 -2.92 -1.13 26.24
C GLN A 60 -4.02 -1.38 25.20
N GLN A 61 -5.28 -1.36 25.62
CA GLN A 61 -6.42 -1.59 24.73
C GLN A 61 -6.66 -0.39 23.78
N MET A 62 -6.44 0.85 24.25
CA MET A 62 -6.51 2.04 23.39
C MET A 62 -5.36 2.08 22.37
N LYS A 63 -4.16 1.61 22.73
CA LYS A 63 -3.03 1.44 21.79
C LYS A 63 -3.31 0.39 20.72
N PHE A 64 -4.00 -0.70 21.05
CA PHE A 64 -4.34 -1.76 20.10
C PHE A 64 -5.29 -1.26 19.01
N SER A 65 -6.34 -0.54 19.40
CA SER A 65 -7.30 0.08 18.47
C SER A 65 -6.63 1.10 17.53
N SER A 66 -5.72 1.95 18.05
CA SER A 66 -4.98 2.92 17.22
C SER A 66 -4.09 2.25 16.17
N ARG A 67 -3.42 1.15 16.52
CA ARG A 67 -2.60 0.38 15.57
C ARG A 67 -3.44 -0.26 14.46
N GLU A 68 -4.59 -0.83 14.81
CA GLU A 68 -5.53 -1.41 13.83
C GLU A 68 -6.08 -0.35 12.87
N VAL A 69 -6.41 0.84 13.37
CA VAL A 69 -6.85 1.97 12.53
C VAL A 69 -5.73 2.46 11.61
N ALA A 70 -4.49 2.53 12.09
CA ALA A 70 -3.33 2.88 11.27
C ALA A 70 -3.09 1.86 10.14
N LEU A 71 -3.16 0.55 10.46
CA LEU A 71 -3.05 -0.52 9.47
C LEU A 71 -4.20 -0.46 8.45
N LEU A 72 -5.44 -0.23 8.89
CA LEU A 72 -6.59 -0.08 8.00
C LEU A 72 -6.40 1.12 7.07
N LYS A 73 -5.95 2.27 7.59
CA LYS A 73 -5.65 3.46 6.77
C LYS A 73 -4.61 3.14 5.71
N GLN A 74 -3.57 2.38 6.07
CA GLN A 74 -2.53 1.97 5.13
C GLN A 74 -3.06 0.99 4.07
N MET A 75 -3.91 0.03 4.46
CA MET A 75 -4.56 -0.88 3.49
C MET A 75 -5.45 -0.12 2.52
N ILE A 76 -6.25 0.85 3.01
CA ILE A 76 -7.10 1.71 2.16
C ILE A 76 -6.24 2.57 1.23
N PHE A 77 -5.12 3.13 1.72
CA PHE A 77 -4.22 3.93 0.89
C PHE A 77 -3.62 3.11 -0.24
N VAL A 78 -3.04 1.95 0.07
CA VAL A 78 -2.46 1.03 -0.94
C VAL A 78 -3.54 0.61 -1.94
N PHE A 79 -4.75 0.37 -1.47
CA PHE A 79 -5.90 0.03 -2.32
C PHE A 79 -6.29 1.17 -3.28
N ALA A 80 -6.39 2.40 -2.78
CA ALA A 80 -6.70 3.57 -3.60
C ALA A 80 -5.63 3.82 -4.66
N VAL A 81 -4.36 3.67 -4.30
CA VAL A 81 -3.22 3.80 -5.22
C VAL A 81 -3.23 2.67 -6.25
N PHE A 82 -3.61 1.44 -5.86
CA PHE A 82 -3.74 0.32 -6.78
C PHE A 82 -4.84 0.56 -7.82
N ILE A 83 -6.04 0.96 -7.41
CA ILE A 83 -7.12 1.31 -8.35
C ILE A 83 -6.72 2.49 -9.22
N GLY A 84 -6.13 3.54 -8.64
CA GLY A 84 -5.71 4.74 -9.36
C GLY A 84 -4.62 4.47 -10.39
N GLY A 85 -3.65 3.60 -10.08
CA GLY A 85 -2.56 3.23 -10.98
C GLY A 85 -2.98 2.27 -12.09
N TRP A 86 -3.65 1.19 -11.72
CA TRP A 86 -3.98 0.12 -12.66
C TRP A 86 -5.28 0.37 -13.42
N GLY A 87 -6.26 1.01 -12.80
CA GLY A 87 -7.57 1.31 -13.41
C GLY A 87 -7.45 2.00 -14.77
N PRO A 88 -6.69 3.10 -14.91
CA PRO A 88 -6.47 3.78 -16.17
C PRO A 88 -5.83 2.90 -17.26
N ILE A 89 -4.87 2.04 -16.90
CA ILE A 89 -4.22 1.11 -17.85
C ILE A 89 -5.25 0.14 -18.44
N TYR A 90 -6.07 -0.47 -17.60
CA TYR A 90 -7.10 -1.40 -18.06
C TYR A 90 -8.21 -0.68 -18.83
N PHE A 91 -8.58 0.53 -18.41
CA PHE A 91 -9.57 1.35 -19.09
C PHE A 91 -9.13 1.74 -20.50
N VAL A 92 -7.89 2.22 -20.65
CA VAL A 92 -7.30 2.53 -21.98
C VAL A 92 -7.22 1.27 -22.83
N ARG A 93 -6.89 0.11 -22.26
CA ARG A 93 -6.84 -1.16 -22.99
C ARG A 93 -8.21 -1.62 -23.50
N ILE A 94 -9.27 -1.36 -22.75
CA ILE A 94 -10.66 -1.63 -23.16
C ILE A 94 -11.09 -0.65 -24.25
N ILE A 95 -10.82 0.65 -24.08
CA ILE A 95 -11.16 1.67 -25.09
C ILE A 95 -10.43 1.39 -26.41
N ASN A 96 -9.17 0.97 -26.35
CA ASN A 96 -8.37 0.62 -27.53
C ASN A 96 -8.93 -0.57 -28.34
N GLN A 97 -9.90 -1.31 -27.79
CA GLN A 97 -10.62 -2.33 -28.54
C GLN A 97 -11.71 -1.74 -29.43
N TYR A 98 -12.23 -0.55 -29.10
CA TYR A 98 -13.33 0.11 -29.81
C TYR A 98 -12.87 1.32 -30.64
N VAL A 99 -11.81 2.01 -30.22
CA VAL A 99 -11.27 3.22 -30.86
C VAL A 99 -9.75 3.21 -30.74
N ASP A 100 -9.02 3.44 -31.83
CA ASP A 100 -7.55 3.58 -31.78
C ASP A 100 -7.15 4.72 -30.86
N VAL A 101 -6.51 4.38 -29.74
CA VAL A 101 -6.06 5.35 -28.74
C VAL A 101 -4.64 5.82 -29.09
N HIS A 102 -4.42 7.12 -29.04
CA HIS A 102 -3.11 7.71 -29.29
C HIS A 102 -2.04 7.18 -28.31
N THR A 103 -0.85 6.85 -28.80
CA THR A 103 0.26 6.26 -28.01
C THR A 103 0.63 7.08 -26.76
N VAL A 104 0.42 8.40 -26.79
CA VAL A 104 0.67 9.33 -25.68
C VAL A 104 -0.21 9.00 -24.48
N ILE A 105 -1.49 8.68 -24.68
CA ILE A 105 -2.43 8.36 -23.59
C ILE A 105 -2.02 7.04 -22.93
N TYR A 106 -1.55 6.09 -23.73
CA TYR A 106 -0.99 4.84 -23.22
C TYR A 106 0.26 5.08 -22.37
N ALA A 107 1.22 5.87 -22.88
CA ALA A 107 2.43 6.23 -22.13
C ALA A 107 2.11 6.96 -20.82
N CYS A 108 1.18 7.91 -20.82
CA CYS A 108 0.73 8.59 -19.60
C CYS A 108 0.13 7.61 -18.57
N SER A 109 -0.65 6.63 -19.03
CA SER A 109 -1.26 5.63 -18.13
C SER A 109 -0.21 4.71 -17.51
N VAL A 110 0.83 4.35 -18.27
CA VAL A 110 1.96 3.56 -17.76
C VAL A 110 2.76 4.36 -16.72
N LEU A 111 3.10 5.62 -17.01
CA LEU A 111 3.78 6.50 -16.06
C LEU A 111 2.98 6.71 -14.76
N LEU A 112 1.65 6.79 -14.87
CA LEU A 112 0.77 6.91 -13.71
C LEU A 112 0.79 5.64 -12.84
N CYS A 113 0.94 4.46 -13.44
CA CYS A 113 1.13 3.21 -12.71
C CYS A 113 2.51 3.10 -12.06
N GLU A 114 3.58 3.54 -12.74
CA GLU A 114 4.93 3.56 -12.15
C GLU A 114 4.99 4.49 -10.93
N THR A 115 4.43 5.70 -11.06
CA THR A 115 4.35 6.66 -9.95
C THR A 115 3.47 6.16 -8.82
N ALA A 116 2.38 5.44 -9.13
CA ALA A 116 1.57 4.77 -8.12
C ALA A 116 2.38 3.73 -7.33
N LEU A 117 3.14 2.86 -8.01
CA LEU A 117 4.02 1.88 -7.34
C LEU A 117 5.08 2.55 -6.47
N LEU A 118 5.73 3.60 -6.98
CA LEU A 118 6.69 4.38 -6.21
C LEU A 118 6.06 4.99 -4.96
N SER A 119 4.82 5.50 -5.07
CA SER A 119 4.10 6.06 -3.91
C SER A 119 3.83 5.00 -2.84
N VAL A 120 3.52 3.76 -3.21
CA VAL A 120 3.35 2.64 -2.25
C VAL A 120 4.67 2.34 -1.55
N VAL A 121 5.77 2.28 -2.30
CA VAL A 121 7.11 2.02 -1.75
C VAL A 121 7.51 3.14 -0.78
N VAL A 122 7.33 4.40 -1.17
CA VAL A 122 7.62 5.56 -0.31
C VAL A 122 6.73 5.54 0.93
N HIS A 123 5.44 5.25 0.79
CA HIS A 123 4.52 5.16 1.91
C HIS A 123 4.92 4.02 2.87
N LEU A 124 5.27 2.84 2.35
CA LEU A 124 5.75 1.72 3.15
C LEU A 124 7.05 2.08 3.88
N PHE A 125 7.97 2.76 3.19
CA PHE A 125 9.23 3.22 3.77
C PHE A 125 9.02 4.23 4.91
N ILE A 126 8.11 5.18 4.75
CA ILE A 126 7.78 6.18 5.77
C ILE A 126 7.12 5.53 6.99
N HIS A 127 6.22 4.57 6.78
CA HIS A 127 5.46 3.95 7.87
C HIS A 127 6.26 2.88 8.63
N ASN A 128 7.29 2.30 8.01
CA ASN A 128 8.09 1.24 8.62
C ASN A 128 9.24 1.83 9.44
N HIS A 129 8.95 2.17 10.70
CA HIS A 129 9.89 2.80 11.63
C HIS A 129 11.20 2.02 11.76
N ASP A 130 11.15 0.69 11.79
CA ASP A 130 12.32 -0.18 11.92
C ASP A 130 13.23 -0.10 10.69
N LEU A 131 12.65 0.02 9.50
CA LEU A 131 13.37 0.15 8.25
C LEU A 131 14.08 1.50 8.15
N ARG A 132 13.41 2.57 8.61
CA ARG A 132 13.99 3.91 8.69
C ARG A 132 15.12 3.97 9.71
N HIS A 133 14.95 3.34 10.87
CA HIS A 133 15.98 3.25 11.89
C HIS A 133 17.18 2.43 11.40
N TYR A 134 16.94 1.32 10.70
CA TYR A 134 17.99 0.49 10.11
C TYR A 134 18.79 1.23 9.04
N LEU A 135 18.13 1.94 8.11
CA LEU A 135 18.84 2.76 7.11
C LEU A 135 19.61 3.90 7.77
N SER A 136 19.01 4.61 8.72
CA SER A 136 19.68 5.68 9.45
C SER A 136 20.95 5.18 10.12
N ASN A 137 20.88 4.04 10.82
CA ASN A 137 22.05 3.43 11.47
C ASN A 137 23.11 3.00 10.45
N LYS A 138 22.71 2.44 9.31
CA LYS A 138 23.65 1.99 8.27
C LYS A 138 24.35 3.16 7.57
N ILE A 139 23.62 4.25 7.30
CA ILE A 139 24.17 5.49 6.73
C ILE A 139 25.12 6.16 7.73
N GLN A 140 24.74 6.24 9.01
CA GLN A 140 25.60 6.76 10.07
C GLN A 140 26.88 5.93 10.24
N HIS A 141 26.78 4.61 10.15
CA HIS A 141 27.97 3.74 10.17
C HIS A 141 28.87 3.93 8.94
N GLY A 142 28.29 4.01 7.74
CA GLY A 142 29.05 4.25 6.50
C GLY A 142 29.80 5.58 6.55
N TRP A 143 29.14 6.65 7.00
CA TRP A 143 29.75 7.96 7.19
C TRP A 143 30.89 7.95 8.22
N ARG A 144 30.73 7.22 9.33
CA ARG A 144 31.77 7.11 10.37
C ARG A 144 33.01 6.35 9.89
N VAL A 145 32.81 5.31 9.06
CA VAL A 145 33.92 4.54 8.48
C VAL A 145 34.70 5.37 7.46
N GLU A 146 34.00 6.15 6.63
CA GLU A 146 34.66 7.03 5.66
C GLU A 146 35.47 8.12 6.36
N HIS A 147 34.92 8.73 7.41
CA HIS A 147 35.63 9.76 8.18
C HIS A 147 36.92 9.23 8.83
N THR A 148 36.88 8.03 9.41
CA THR A 148 38.07 7.39 10.02
C THR A 148 39.09 6.89 8.99
N ARG A 149 38.67 6.69 7.74
CA ARG A 149 39.59 6.41 6.64
C ARG A 149 40.34 7.68 6.21
N LEU A 150 39.61 8.79 6.03
CA LEU A 150 40.19 10.08 5.65
C LEU A 150 41.16 10.61 6.70
N GLU A 151 40.87 10.44 7.99
CA GLU A 151 41.81 10.80 9.06
C GLU A 151 43.10 9.98 8.95
N ARG A 152 43.02 8.65 8.76
CA ARG A 152 44.23 7.81 8.61
C ARG A 152 45.08 8.19 7.41
N GLU A 153 44.47 8.56 6.29
CA GLU A 153 45.19 9.01 5.10
C GLU A 153 45.84 10.40 5.28
N ALA A 154 45.32 11.24 6.19
CA ALA A 154 45.89 12.54 6.54
C ALA A 154 47.12 12.44 7.47
N TRP A 155 47.21 11.41 8.32
CA TRP A 155 48.36 11.19 9.22
C TRP A 155 49.57 10.50 8.56
N VAL A 156 49.37 9.88 7.39
CA VAL A 156 50.43 9.17 6.65
C VAL A 156 51.20 10.12 5.71
N ARG A 157 50.75 11.37 5.57
CA ARG A 157 51.33 12.39 4.70
C ARG A 157 52.06 13.45 5.50
#